data_AF-A0A7S1N2K7-F1
#
_entry.id   AF-A0A7S1N2K7-F1
#
_cell.length_a   1.000
_cell.length_b   1.000
_cell.length_c   1.000
_cell.angle_alpha   90.00
_cell.angle_beta   90.00
_cell.angle_gamma   90.00
#
_symmetry.space_group_name_H-M   'P 1'
#
loop_
_entity.id
_entity.type
_entity.pdbx_description
1 polymer ?
#
loop_
_entity_poly.entity_id
_entity_poly.type
_entity_poly.pdbx_seq_one_letter_code
_entity_poly.pdbx_strand_id
1 'polypeptide(L)'
;EDGIFEVMGTAGKETLGGEDFDACLVEHFVAQIQQKHGVDIAGKPRALRRLRAACERAKCELSTRTRTEILIESLCGEVDLCASLSRAEFEKICSHLFHSAMDPVTEALRKSCRHADKIQRVVLAGGSSRIPKIRELLVGMLPKAMICDNINPDEAIAYGAALQASIITGDGYRCPDDTSNLPLEDILLLDVVPVTYGLETCDGLMYPVVSSGTTLPAKKGVTVTTCYDNQPAVVLKVFQGPSDRTAGCRLLETFTLAGLPLAPRGTLQIEVWFDFDAGQELNLFVQDKGSGQALKRLLIAGSGALMPSDGPEFPVCLWADKDLKQGLGRKEHLAVEWGVDLAPLYAKYNILVVPGEPTPSLPQHNGS
;
A
#
# COMPACT_ATOMS: atom_id res chain seq x y z
N GLU A 1 16.13 -12.74 23.62
CA GLU A 1 17.03 -11.94 22.77
C GLU A 1 16.27 -10.67 22.40
N ASP A 2 16.40 -9.74 23.34
CA ASP A 2 16.30 -8.27 23.34
C ASP A 2 15.05 -7.51 22.85
N GLY A 3 13.96 -8.17 22.46
CA GLY A 3 12.68 -7.46 22.19
C GLY A 3 12.70 -6.56 20.94
N ILE A 4 13.75 -6.64 20.13
CA ILE A 4 13.89 -5.86 18.89
C ILE A 4 13.24 -6.62 17.72
N PHE A 5 12.31 -5.95 17.04
CA PHE A 5 11.65 -6.42 15.82
C PHE A 5 12.07 -5.52 14.65
N GLU A 6 12.89 -6.05 13.76
CA GLU A 6 13.39 -5.35 12.57
C GLU A 6 12.79 -5.93 11.29
N VAL A 7 12.23 -5.05 10.45
CA VAL A 7 11.72 -5.45 9.14
C VAL A 7 12.86 -5.57 8.14
N MET A 8 13.25 -6.81 7.85
CA MET A 8 14.34 -7.09 6.90
C MET A 8 13.93 -6.93 5.43
N GLY A 9 12.65 -7.12 5.11
CA GLY A 9 12.16 -7.05 3.73
C GLY A 9 10.64 -7.18 3.66
N THR A 10 10.01 -6.34 2.84
CA THR A 10 8.56 -6.32 2.65
C THR A 10 8.20 -6.33 1.16
N ALA A 11 7.17 -7.11 0.83
CA ALA A 11 6.58 -7.18 -0.49
C ALA A 11 5.12 -7.64 -0.36
N GLY A 12 4.28 -7.21 -1.31
CA GLY A 12 2.87 -7.54 -1.32
C GLY A 12 2.23 -7.21 -2.66
N LYS A 13 0.96 -7.60 -2.82
CA LYS A 13 0.13 -7.28 -3.97
C LYS A 13 -1.21 -6.77 -3.47
N GLU A 14 -1.43 -5.46 -3.59
CA GLU A 14 -2.63 -4.77 -3.06
C GLU A 14 -3.93 -5.22 -3.72
N THR A 15 -3.83 -5.79 -4.93
CA THR A 15 -4.97 -6.24 -5.74
C THR A 15 -5.15 -7.77 -5.71
N LEU A 16 -4.70 -8.44 -4.65
CA LEU A 16 -4.87 -9.89 -4.50
C LEU A 16 -5.32 -10.24 -3.09
N GLY A 17 -6.50 -10.84 -2.99
CA GLY A 17 -7.11 -11.26 -1.74
C GLY A 17 -8.17 -12.34 -1.91
N GLY A 18 -8.93 -12.58 -0.83
CA GLY A 18 -9.97 -13.60 -0.79
C GLY A 18 -11.07 -13.41 -1.83
N GLU A 19 -11.37 -12.17 -2.17
CA GLU A 19 -12.40 -11.80 -3.15
C GLU A 19 -12.03 -12.20 -4.58
N ASP A 20 -10.73 -12.22 -4.93
CA ASP A 20 -10.28 -12.66 -6.26
C ASP A 20 -10.52 -14.15 -6.47
N PHE A 21 -10.33 -14.96 -5.42
CA PHE A 21 -10.68 -16.38 -5.45
C PHE A 21 -12.20 -16.57 -5.61
N ASP A 22 -13.00 -15.73 -4.95
CA ASP A 22 -14.46 -15.75 -5.11
C ASP A 22 -14.87 -15.34 -6.52
N ALA A 23 -14.20 -14.34 -7.10
CA ALA A 23 -14.44 -13.88 -8.47
C ALA A 23 -14.15 -14.98 -9.50
N CYS A 24 -13.04 -15.71 -9.37
CA CYS A 24 -12.75 -16.84 -10.25
C CYS A 24 -13.82 -17.95 -10.18
N LEU A 25 -14.33 -18.24 -8.97
CA LEU A 25 -15.43 -19.19 -8.80
C LEU A 25 -16.73 -18.66 -9.42
N VAL A 26 -17.04 -17.37 -9.24
CA VAL A 26 -18.21 -16.73 -9.85
C VAL A 26 -18.13 -16.82 -11.38
N GLU A 27 -17.00 -16.45 -11.99
CA GLU A 27 -16.79 -16.53 -13.44
C GLU A 27 -16.98 -17.95 -13.96
N HIS A 28 -16.41 -18.94 -13.24
CA HIS A 28 -16.58 -20.35 -13.57
C HIS A 28 -18.06 -20.78 -13.59
N PHE A 29 -18.83 -20.43 -12.56
CA PHE A 29 -20.25 -20.80 -12.49
C PHE A 29 -21.13 -19.98 -13.43
N VAL A 30 -20.81 -18.72 -13.71
CA VAL A 30 -21.49 -17.92 -14.75
C VAL A 30 -21.35 -18.62 -16.10
N ALA A 31 -20.15 -19.05 -16.46
CA ALA A 31 -19.90 -19.78 -17.70
C ALA A 31 -20.66 -21.13 -17.74
N GLN A 32 -20.69 -21.87 -16.63
CA GLN A 32 -21.45 -23.12 -16.55
C GLN A 32 -22.96 -22.91 -16.70
N ILE A 33 -23.53 -21.87 -16.09
CA ILE A 33 -24.96 -21.54 -16.20
C ILE A 33 -25.31 -21.15 -17.63
N GLN A 34 -24.47 -20.32 -18.26
CA GLN A 34 -24.64 -19.96 -19.67
C GLN A 34 -24.62 -21.21 -20.57
N GLN A 35 -23.69 -22.15 -20.31
CA GLN A 35 -23.56 -23.37 -21.09
C GLN A 35 -24.75 -24.33 -20.89
N LYS A 36 -25.24 -24.51 -19.65
CA LYS A 36 -26.31 -25.47 -19.32
C LYS A 36 -27.72 -24.95 -19.61
N HIS A 37 -27.97 -23.67 -19.34
CA HIS A 37 -29.31 -23.08 -19.38
C HIS A 37 -29.47 -22.02 -20.48
N GLY A 38 -28.38 -21.61 -21.14
CA GLY A 38 -28.43 -20.54 -22.15
C GLY A 38 -28.71 -19.15 -21.58
N VAL A 39 -28.67 -19.00 -20.25
CA VAL A 39 -29.02 -17.75 -19.56
C VAL A 39 -27.78 -17.00 -19.12
N ASP A 40 -27.64 -15.77 -19.61
CA ASP A 40 -26.59 -14.87 -19.14
C ASP A 40 -27.03 -14.19 -17.84
N ILE A 41 -26.21 -14.35 -16.81
CA ILE A 41 -26.39 -13.73 -15.50
C ILE A 41 -25.39 -12.60 -15.23
N ALA A 42 -24.42 -12.35 -16.13
CA ALA A 42 -23.43 -11.29 -15.99
C ALA A 42 -24.09 -9.89 -15.91
N GLY A 43 -25.17 -9.69 -16.66
CA GLY A 43 -25.97 -8.45 -16.61
C GLY A 43 -26.94 -8.33 -15.43
N LYS A 44 -26.93 -9.26 -14.46
CA LYS A 44 -27.98 -9.36 -13.41
C LYS A 44 -27.40 -9.21 -11.99
N PRO A 45 -27.36 -7.97 -11.45
CA PRO A 45 -26.67 -7.69 -10.18
C PRO A 45 -27.17 -8.50 -8.98
N ARG A 46 -28.49 -8.75 -8.89
CA ARG A 46 -29.08 -9.54 -7.80
C ARG A 46 -28.62 -11.00 -7.86
N ALA A 47 -28.58 -11.60 -9.05
CA ALA A 47 -28.13 -12.98 -9.24
C ALA A 47 -26.63 -13.11 -8.90
N LEU A 48 -25.81 -12.18 -9.40
CA LEU A 48 -24.37 -12.16 -9.13
C LEU A 48 -24.04 -12.02 -7.65
N ARG A 49 -24.75 -11.15 -6.90
CA ARG A 49 -24.54 -11.01 -5.45
C ARG A 49 -24.83 -12.31 -4.71
N ARG A 50 -25.91 -13.01 -5.07
CA ARG A 50 -26.28 -14.31 -4.47
C ARG A 50 -25.25 -15.38 -4.81
N LEU A 51 -24.79 -15.43 -6.06
CA LEU A 51 -23.76 -16.36 -6.50
C LEU A 51 -22.43 -16.11 -5.79
N ARG A 52 -22.00 -14.86 -5.66
CA ARG A 52 -20.78 -14.49 -4.94
C ARG A 52 -20.82 -14.95 -3.48
N ALA A 53 -21.91 -14.68 -2.76
CA ALA A 53 -22.06 -15.13 -1.38
C ALA A 53 -22.04 -16.66 -1.25
N ALA A 54 -22.56 -17.38 -2.25
CA ALA A 54 -22.49 -18.84 -2.26
C ALA A 54 -21.07 -19.37 -2.58
N CYS A 55 -20.35 -18.72 -3.49
CA CYS A 55 -18.96 -19.04 -3.81
C CYS A 55 -18.03 -18.81 -2.62
N GLU A 56 -18.20 -17.68 -1.92
CA GLU A 56 -17.44 -17.37 -0.70
C GLU A 56 -17.66 -18.45 0.37
N ARG A 57 -18.93 -18.83 0.64
CA ARG A 57 -19.25 -19.93 1.56
C ARG A 57 -18.60 -21.23 1.13
N ALA A 58 -18.71 -21.59 -0.15
CA ALA A 58 -18.10 -22.80 -0.69
C ALA A 58 -16.57 -22.80 -0.52
N LYS A 59 -15.89 -21.69 -0.81
CA LYS A 59 -14.45 -21.51 -0.58
C LYS A 59 -14.07 -21.72 0.88
N CYS A 60 -14.82 -21.12 1.80
CA CYS A 60 -14.61 -21.29 3.24
C CYS A 60 -14.80 -22.75 3.68
N GLU A 61 -15.86 -23.42 3.21
CA GLU A 61 -16.09 -24.84 3.50
C GLU A 61 -14.96 -25.74 2.97
N LEU A 62 -14.47 -25.48 1.75
CA LEU A 62 -13.39 -26.24 1.12
C LEU A 62 -12.04 -26.11 1.84
N SER A 63 -11.89 -25.12 2.73
CA SER A 63 -10.71 -25.03 3.61
C SER A 63 -10.66 -26.15 4.65
N THR A 64 -11.80 -26.77 4.97
CA THR A 64 -11.87 -27.92 5.90
C THR A 64 -12.34 -29.20 5.21
N ARG A 65 -13.30 -29.10 4.28
CA ARG A 65 -13.88 -30.22 3.53
C ARG A 65 -13.17 -30.43 2.19
N THR A 66 -13.22 -31.64 1.67
CA THR A 66 -12.69 -31.97 0.33
C THR A 66 -13.69 -31.67 -0.79
N ARG A 67 -14.97 -31.49 -0.45
CA ARG A 67 -16.08 -31.22 -1.38
C ARG A 67 -17.19 -30.44 -0.69
N THR A 68 -17.91 -29.62 -1.45
CA THR A 68 -19.10 -28.88 -1.00
C THR A 68 -20.14 -28.81 -2.12
N GLU A 69 -21.36 -28.41 -1.78
CA GLU A 69 -22.47 -28.23 -2.71
C GLU A 69 -22.91 -26.75 -2.71
N ILE A 70 -23.17 -26.23 -3.90
CA ILE A 70 -23.65 -24.87 -4.13
C ILE A 70 -25.09 -24.98 -4.62
N LEU A 71 -26.01 -24.59 -3.75
CA LEU A 71 -27.44 -24.64 -3.98
C LEU A 71 -28.00 -23.21 -3.91
N ILE A 72 -28.59 -22.75 -5.02
CA ILE A 72 -29.27 -21.44 -5.08
C ILE A 72 -30.56 -21.58 -5.88
N GLU A 73 -31.69 -21.53 -5.16
CA GLU A 73 -33.02 -21.52 -5.76
C GLU A 73 -33.33 -20.18 -6.43
N SER A 74 -34.00 -20.24 -7.59
CA SER A 74 -34.40 -19.10 -8.40
C SER A 74 -33.28 -18.09 -8.57
N LEU A 75 -32.06 -18.56 -8.90
CA LEU A 75 -30.88 -17.72 -9.07
C LEU A 75 -31.15 -16.63 -10.12
N CYS A 76 -31.81 -17.01 -11.22
CA CYS A 76 -32.27 -16.09 -12.24
C CYS A 76 -33.59 -16.55 -12.88
N GLY A 77 -34.70 -15.92 -12.50
CA GLY A 77 -36.03 -16.39 -12.91
C GLY A 77 -36.26 -17.80 -12.35
N GLU A 78 -36.64 -18.73 -13.21
CA GLU A 78 -36.87 -20.15 -12.87
C GLU A 78 -35.58 -21.00 -12.90
N VAL A 79 -34.40 -20.39 -13.12
CA VAL A 79 -33.13 -21.13 -13.15
C VAL A 79 -32.57 -21.28 -11.73
N ASP A 80 -32.50 -22.53 -11.28
CA ASP A 80 -31.78 -22.92 -10.07
C ASP A 80 -30.32 -23.26 -10.37
N LEU A 81 -29.42 -23.01 -9.41
CA LEU A 81 -28.07 -23.53 -9.43
C LEU A 81 -27.94 -24.69 -8.44
N CYS A 82 -27.67 -25.88 -8.96
CA CYS A 82 -27.24 -27.04 -8.20
C CYS A 82 -25.92 -27.54 -8.77
N ALA A 83 -24.83 -27.26 -8.05
CA ALA A 83 -23.49 -27.65 -8.44
C ALA A 83 -22.74 -28.25 -7.25
N SER A 84 -21.79 -29.13 -7.55
CA SER A 84 -20.86 -29.64 -6.56
C SER A 84 -19.45 -29.22 -6.93
N LEU A 85 -18.67 -28.80 -5.94
CA LEU A 85 -17.31 -28.30 -6.12
C LEU A 85 -16.38 -29.07 -5.18
N SER A 86 -15.36 -29.70 -5.74
CA SER A 86 -14.27 -30.31 -4.97
C SER A 86 -13.13 -29.31 -4.72
N ARG A 87 -12.35 -29.56 -3.67
CA ARG A 87 -11.15 -28.77 -3.36
C ARG A 87 -10.15 -28.77 -4.54
N ALA A 88 -9.96 -29.92 -5.17
CA ALA A 88 -9.06 -30.06 -6.32
C ALA A 88 -9.53 -29.22 -7.53
N GLU A 89 -10.85 -29.13 -7.77
CA GLU A 89 -11.40 -28.26 -8.82
C GLU A 89 -11.21 -26.78 -8.49
N PHE A 90 -11.48 -26.38 -7.24
CA PHE A 90 -11.21 -25.01 -6.76
C PHE A 90 -9.73 -24.64 -6.94
N GLU A 91 -8.81 -25.51 -6.51
CA GLU A 91 -7.38 -25.31 -6.65
C GLU A 91 -6.94 -25.20 -8.11
N LYS A 92 -7.57 -25.97 -9.01
CA LYS A 92 -7.32 -25.90 -10.45
C LYS A 92 -7.82 -24.59 -11.06
N ILE A 93 -9.06 -24.18 -10.76
CA ILE A 93 -9.68 -22.94 -11.26
C ILE A 93 -8.84 -21.73 -10.85
N CYS A 94 -8.43 -21.67 -9.58
CA CYS A 94 -7.69 -20.54 -9.03
C CYS A 94 -6.16 -20.73 -9.07
N SER A 95 -5.66 -21.69 -9.84
CA SER A 95 -4.23 -22.06 -9.87
C SER A 95 -3.32 -20.87 -10.12
N HIS A 96 -3.65 -20.00 -11.06
CA HIS A 96 -2.88 -18.79 -11.36
C HIS A 96 -2.79 -17.81 -10.17
N LEU A 97 -3.86 -17.66 -9.37
CA LEU A 97 -3.86 -16.82 -8.17
C LEU A 97 -2.96 -17.41 -7.08
N PHE A 98 -2.98 -18.73 -6.89
CA PHE A 98 -2.11 -19.40 -5.93
C PHE A 98 -0.63 -19.21 -6.25
N HIS A 99 -0.25 -19.31 -7.52
CA HIS A 99 1.13 -19.04 -7.93
C HIS A 99 1.48 -17.55 -7.76
N SER A 100 0.59 -16.64 -8.17
CA SER A 100 0.84 -15.20 -8.02
C SER A 100 0.94 -14.76 -6.56
N ALA A 101 0.27 -15.46 -5.63
CA ALA A 101 0.39 -15.21 -4.20
C ALA A 101 1.78 -15.52 -3.64
N MET A 102 2.58 -16.33 -4.33
CA MET A 102 3.94 -16.71 -3.91
C MET A 102 5.01 -15.73 -4.41
N ASP A 103 4.75 -14.96 -5.46
CA ASP A 103 5.72 -13.98 -5.99
C ASP A 103 6.21 -12.98 -4.92
N PRO A 104 5.33 -12.41 -4.06
CA PRO A 104 5.76 -11.52 -2.99
C PRO A 104 6.67 -12.19 -1.94
N VAL A 105 6.49 -13.50 -1.69
CA VAL A 105 7.34 -14.23 -0.74
C VAL A 105 8.77 -14.31 -1.28
N THR A 106 8.93 -14.64 -2.56
CA THR A 106 10.25 -14.64 -3.22
C THR A 106 10.88 -13.24 -3.23
N GLU A 107 10.08 -12.21 -3.50
CA GLU A 107 10.58 -10.82 -3.51
C GLU A 107 10.99 -10.34 -2.11
N ALA A 108 10.24 -10.68 -1.06
CA ALA A 108 10.61 -10.36 0.32
C ALA A 108 11.91 -11.06 0.76
N LEU A 109 12.11 -12.32 0.37
CA LEU A 109 13.38 -13.04 0.59
C LEU A 109 14.55 -12.35 -0.13
N ARG A 110 14.33 -11.92 -1.37
CA ARG A 110 15.34 -11.18 -2.14
C ARG A 110 15.69 -9.86 -1.47
N LYS A 111 14.70 -9.06 -1.06
CA LYS A 111 14.91 -7.77 -0.37
C LYS A 111 15.61 -7.92 0.97
N SER A 112 15.32 -8.99 1.71
CA SER A 112 15.98 -9.28 2.99
C SER A 112 17.39 -9.85 2.85
N CYS A 113 17.84 -10.16 1.62
CA CYS A 113 19.11 -10.84 1.36
C CYS A 113 19.26 -12.14 2.19
N ARG A 114 18.14 -12.83 2.45
CA ARG A 114 18.12 -14.10 3.20
C ARG A 114 17.74 -15.26 2.28
N HIS A 115 18.42 -16.38 2.50
CA HIS A 115 18.03 -17.65 1.89
C HIS A 115 16.80 -18.23 2.61
N ALA A 116 15.91 -18.92 1.89
CA ALA A 116 14.71 -19.57 2.43
C ALA A 116 15.01 -20.47 3.66
N ASP A 117 16.15 -21.16 3.64
CA ASP A 117 16.62 -22.02 4.76
C ASP A 117 16.92 -21.28 6.07
N LYS A 118 17.05 -19.97 6.03
CA LYS A 118 17.31 -19.15 7.22
C LYS A 118 16.01 -18.69 7.89
N ILE A 119 14.87 -18.91 7.26
CA ILE A 119 13.56 -18.64 7.86
C ILE A 119 13.22 -19.76 8.83
N GLN A 120 12.97 -19.39 10.08
CA GLN A 120 12.72 -20.34 11.17
C GLN A 120 11.22 -20.57 11.38
N ARG A 121 10.40 -19.52 11.24
CA ARG A 121 8.97 -19.54 11.53
C ARG A 121 8.19 -18.76 10.49
N VAL A 122 6.96 -19.20 10.23
CA VAL A 122 5.97 -18.53 9.36
C VAL A 122 4.74 -18.26 10.20
N VAL A 123 4.39 -16.98 10.35
CA VAL A 123 3.15 -16.56 10.99
C VAL A 123 2.13 -16.29 9.90
N LEU A 124 0.95 -16.90 10.00
CA LEU A 124 -0.14 -16.72 9.05
C LEU A 124 -1.14 -15.70 9.59
N ALA A 125 -1.50 -14.73 8.77
CA ALA A 125 -2.50 -13.72 9.07
C ALA A 125 -3.50 -13.59 7.92
N GLY A 126 -4.74 -13.23 8.25
CA GLY A 126 -5.87 -13.11 7.34
C GLY A 126 -6.56 -14.43 7.01
N GLY A 127 -7.89 -14.41 6.85
CA GLY A 127 -8.70 -15.62 6.67
C GLY A 127 -8.35 -16.46 5.44
N SER A 128 -7.82 -15.85 4.36
CA SER A 128 -7.41 -16.58 3.15
C SER A 128 -6.19 -17.51 3.39
N SER A 129 -5.42 -17.29 4.46
CA SER A 129 -4.33 -18.19 4.87
C SER A 129 -4.83 -19.56 5.38
N ARG A 130 -6.14 -19.71 5.63
CA ARG A 130 -6.78 -20.98 6.00
C ARG A 130 -6.89 -21.94 4.81
N ILE A 131 -6.74 -21.45 3.58
CA ILE A 131 -6.79 -22.29 2.38
C ILE A 131 -5.62 -23.30 2.40
N PRO A 132 -5.87 -24.62 2.38
CA PRO A 132 -4.81 -25.62 2.49
C PRO A 132 -3.71 -25.48 1.44
N LYS A 133 -4.07 -25.09 0.21
CA LYS A 133 -3.10 -24.92 -0.88
C LYS A 133 -2.07 -23.82 -0.62
N ILE A 134 -2.46 -22.74 0.05
CA ILE A 134 -1.52 -21.66 0.43
C ILE A 134 -0.47 -22.20 1.40
N ARG A 135 -0.89 -22.97 2.40
CA ARG A 135 0.01 -23.59 3.37
C ARG A 135 0.95 -24.59 2.70
N GLU A 136 0.44 -25.43 1.80
CA GLU A 136 1.24 -26.38 1.02
C GLU A 136 2.34 -25.67 0.22
N LEU A 137 2.00 -24.59 -0.49
CA LEU A 137 2.95 -23.81 -1.28
C LEU A 137 4.02 -23.14 -0.41
N LEU A 138 3.62 -22.58 0.74
CA LEU A 138 4.55 -21.97 1.69
C LEU A 138 5.54 -23.00 2.26
N VAL A 139 5.08 -24.19 2.64
CA VAL A 139 5.97 -25.28 3.10
C VAL A 139 6.93 -25.71 1.99
N GLY A 140 6.46 -25.77 0.74
CA GLY A 140 7.31 -26.06 -0.41
C GLY A 140 8.40 -25.02 -0.64
N MET A 141 8.10 -23.74 -0.42
CA MET A 141 9.08 -22.65 -0.55
C MET A 141 10.02 -22.49 0.64
N LEU A 142 9.55 -22.82 1.85
CA LEU A 142 10.25 -22.60 3.11
C LEU A 142 10.36 -23.92 3.91
N PRO A 143 11.11 -24.92 3.41
CA PRO A 143 11.05 -26.30 3.93
C PRO A 143 11.56 -26.45 5.37
N LYS A 144 12.36 -25.52 5.87
CA LYS A 144 12.88 -25.52 7.25
C LYS A 144 12.07 -24.67 8.22
N ALA A 145 11.12 -23.89 7.71
CA ALA A 145 10.34 -22.99 8.54
C ALA A 145 9.14 -23.72 9.15
N MET A 146 8.87 -23.47 10.42
CA MET A 146 7.68 -23.97 11.11
C MET A 146 6.52 -23.00 10.94
N ILE A 147 5.36 -23.49 10.49
CA ILE A 147 4.14 -22.68 10.52
C ILE A 147 3.64 -22.58 11.96
N CYS A 148 3.38 -21.36 12.42
CA CYS A 148 2.83 -21.09 13.74
C CYS A 148 1.30 -21.26 13.72
N ASP A 149 0.80 -22.37 14.26
CA ASP A 149 -0.63 -22.66 14.34
C ASP A 149 -1.31 -22.15 15.62
N ASN A 150 -0.54 -21.64 16.58
CA ASN A 150 -1.03 -21.11 17.85
C ASN A 150 -1.52 -19.65 17.78
N ILE A 151 -1.59 -19.06 16.59
CA ILE A 151 -2.01 -17.68 16.37
C ILE A 151 -3.30 -17.70 15.54
N ASN A 152 -4.33 -17.01 16.02
CA ASN A 152 -5.56 -16.84 15.25
C ASN A 152 -5.31 -15.85 14.08
N PRO A 153 -5.38 -16.30 12.81
CA PRO A 153 -5.04 -15.44 11.68
C PRO A 153 -5.98 -14.24 11.52
N ASP A 154 -7.21 -14.31 12.04
CA ASP A 154 -8.19 -13.23 11.91
C ASP A 154 -7.99 -12.12 12.95
N GLU A 155 -7.31 -12.43 14.06
CA GLU A 155 -7.12 -11.51 15.20
C GLU A 155 -5.68 -11.04 15.37
N ALA A 156 -4.70 -11.73 14.77
CA ALA A 156 -3.27 -11.49 14.93
C ALA A 156 -2.88 -10.01 14.71
N ILE A 157 -3.45 -9.39 13.68
CA ILE A 157 -3.17 -7.98 13.32
C ILE A 157 -3.72 -7.03 14.39
N ALA A 158 -4.98 -7.22 14.80
CA ALA A 158 -5.62 -6.39 15.81
C ALA A 158 -4.91 -6.52 17.17
N TYR A 159 -4.46 -7.72 17.51
CA TYR A 159 -3.72 -7.99 18.72
C TYR A 159 -2.36 -7.28 18.73
N GLY A 160 -1.59 -7.37 17.65
CA GLY A 160 -0.32 -6.64 17.51
C GLY A 160 -0.49 -5.12 17.58
N ALA A 161 -1.55 -4.60 16.95
CA ALA A 161 -1.87 -3.18 17.01
C ALA A 161 -2.25 -2.71 18.42
N ALA A 162 -3.04 -3.50 19.16
CA ALA A 162 -3.39 -3.20 20.54
C ALA A 162 -2.16 -3.22 21.47
N LEU A 163 -1.25 -4.18 21.27
CA LEU A 163 0.02 -4.23 21.99
C LEU A 163 0.88 -3.00 21.72
N GLN A 164 1.01 -2.60 20.45
CA GLN A 164 1.74 -1.38 20.08
C GLN A 164 1.10 -0.12 20.67
N ALA A 165 -0.23 -0.03 20.67
CA ALA A 165 -0.95 1.08 21.30
C ALA A 165 -0.63 1.17 22.80
N SER A 166 -0.62 0.03 23.51
CA SER A 166 -0.26 0.02 24.94
C SER A 166 1.19 0.43 25.21
N ILE A 167 2.13 0.11 24.31
CA ILE A 167 3.52 0.54 24.44
C ILE A 167 3.60 2.07 24.28
N ILE A 168 2.86 2.62 23.31
CA ILE A 168 2.83 4.07 23.05
C ILE A 168 2.16 4.84 24.20
N THR A 169 1.07 4.33 24.78
CA THR A 169 0.38 5.00 25.89
C THR A 169 1.08 4.83 27.23
N GLY A 170 1.95 3.81 27.36
CA GLY A 170 2.61 3.47 28.62
C GLY A 170 1.69 2.75 29.62
N ASP A 171 0.53 2.25 29.18
CA ASP A 171 -0.46 1.60 30.05
C ASP A 171 -0.05 0.19 30.51
N GLY A 172 1.08 -0.34 30.04
CA GLY A 172 1.66 -1.60 30.51
C GLY A 172 0.75 -2.83 30.35
N TYR A 173 -0.18 -2.81 29.38
CA TYR A 173 -1.16 -3.86 29.16
C TYR A 173 -0.48 -5.20 28.84
N ARG A 174 -0.43 -6.08 29.84
CA ARG A 174 -0.06 -7.48 29.67
C ARG A 174 -1.30 -8.29 29.37
N CYS A 175 -1.23 -9.08 28.31
CA CYS A 175 -2.28 -10.03 28.02
C CYS A 175 -2.36 -11.06 29.16
N PRO A 176 -3.55 -11.45 29.62
CA PRO A 176 -3.71 -12.37 30.76
C PRO A 176 -2.98 -13.71 30.58
N ASP A 177 -2.80 -14.14 29.32
CA ASP A 177 -2.14 -15.39 28.94
C ASP A 177 -0.66 -15.20 28.57
N ASP A 178 -0.09 -14.01 28.78
CA ASP A 178 1.32 -13.72 28.49
C ASP A 178 2.24 -14.37 29.53
N THR A 179 2.82 -15.51 29.14
CA THR A 179 3.82 -16.25 29.91
C THR A 179 5.25 -15.75 29.66
N SER A 180 5.43 -14.71 28.82
CA SER A 180 6.73 -14.16 28.54
C SER A 180 7.22 -13.26 29.68
N ASN A 181 8.48 -13.44 30.07
CA ASN A 181 9.16 -12.59 31.05
C ASN A 181 9.67 -11.27 30.43
N LEU A 182 9.24 -10.91 29.22
CA LEU A 182 9.66 -9.66 28.59
C LEU A 182 8.85 -8.49 29.14
N PRO A 183 9.48 -7.40 29.60
CA PRO A 183 8.81 -6.13 29.80
C PRO A 183 8.36 -5.58 28.44
N LEU A 184 7.11 -5.13 28.34
CA LEU A 184 6.59 -4.53 27.11
C LEU A 184 7.36 -3.25 26.73
N GLU A 185 7.94 -2.59 27.73
CA GLU A 185 8.79 -1.40 27.59
C GLU A 185 10.09 -1.68 26.82
N ASP A 186 10.53 -2.94 26.76
CA ASP A 186 11.75 -3.34 26.06
C ASP A 186 11.49 -3.77 24.60
N ILE A 187 10.26 -3.62 24.11
CA ILE A 187 9.91 -3.94 22.72
C ILE A 187 10.24 -2.75 21.83
N LEU A 188 11.16 -2.94 20.88
CA LEU A 188 11.53 -1.94 19.87
C LEU A 188 11.13 -2.42 18.47
N LEU A 189 10.32 -1.63 17.78
CA LEU A 189 9.91 -1.88 16.39
C LEU A 189 10.67 -0.96 15.43
N LEU A 190 11.44 -1.56 14.52
CA LEU A 190 12.16 -0.89 13.44
C LEU A 190 11.49 -1.24 12.11
N ASP A 191 10.60 -0.35 11.67
CA ASP A 191 9.89 -0.47 10.40
C ASP A 191 10.72 0.10 9.23
N VAL A 192 10.26 -0.10 8.00
CA VAL A 192 10.95 0.35 6.78
C VAL A 192 10.01 1.05 5.81
N VAL A 193 10.58 1.91 4.97
CA VAL A 193 9.86 2.56 3.88
C VAL A 193 9.44 1.51 2.83
N PRO A 194 8.13 1.36 2.49
CA PRO A 194 7.66 0.26 1.64
C PRO A 194 7.96 0.46 0.14
N VAL A 195 8.07 1.71 -0.32
CA VAL A 195 8.26 2.09 -1.72
C VAL A 195 9.32 3.18 -1.84
N THR A 196 10.00 3.28 -2.98
CA THR A 196 11.00 4.34 -3.20
C THR A 196 10.32 5.69 -3.44
N TYR A 197 10.87 6.73 -2.81
CA TYR A 197 10.49 8.14 -2.97
C TYR A 197 11.63 8.93 -3.59
N GLY A 198 11.28 9.94 -4.38
CA GLY A 198 12.28 10.65 -5.16
C GLY A 198 11.73 11.74 -6.05
N LEU A 199 12.61 12.27 -6.92
CA LEU A 199 12.37 13.45 -7.74
C LEU A 199 12.40 13.13 -9.23
N GLU A 200 11.64 13.88 -10.03
CA GLU A 200 11.76 13.84 -11.49
C GLU A 200 13.03 14.57 -11.98
N THR A 201 13.79 13.91 -12.85
CA THR A 201 14.94 14.52 -13.55
C THR A 201 14.53 15.17 -14.88
N CYS A 202 15.45 15.94 -15.48
CA CYS A 202 15.31 16.54 -16.83
C CYS A 202 14.85 15.53 -17.91
N ASP A 203 15.17 14.24 -17.74
CA ASP A 203 14.93 13.17 -18.73
C ASP A 203 13.66 12.33 -18.45
N GLY A 204 12.86 12.71 -17.46
CA GLY A 204 11.70 11.93 -17.02
C GLY A 204 12.07 10.61 -16.33
N LEU A 205 13.29 10.55 -15.78
CA LEU A 205 13.72 9.48 -14.90
C LEU A 205 13.41 9.84 -13.45
N MET A 206 13.20 8.81 -12.64
CA MET A 206 13.03 8.92 -11.21
C MET A 206 14.40 8.90 -10.54
N TYR A 207 14.78 9.99 -9.87
CA TYR A 207 15.96 10.01 -9.01
C TYR A 207 15.56 9.58 -7.59
N PRO A 208 15.98 8.40 -7.11
CA PRO A 208 15.61 7.91 -5.79
C PRO A 208 16.33 8.73 -4.70
N VAL A 209 15.57 9.27 -3.74
CA VAL A 209 16.11 9.99 -2.58
C VAL A 209 16.00 9.13 -1.32
N VAL A 210 14.87 8.44 -1.14
CA VAL A 210 14.67 7.44 -0.08
C VAL A 210 14.25 6.13 -0.73
N SER A 211 15.12 5.13 -0.69
CA SER A 211 14.86 3.83 -1.28
C SER A 211 13.93 2.99 -0.42
N SER A 212 13.13 2.13 -1.05
CA SER A 212 12.37 1.10 -0.34
C SER A 212 13.29 0.25 0.55
N GLY A 213 12.87 -0.09 1.76
CA GLY A 213 13.65 -0.83 2.74
C GLY A 213 14.51 0.05 3.65
N THR A 214 14.51 1.38 3.48
CA THR A 214 15.16 2.29 4.43
C THR A 214 14.46 2.21 5.78
N THR A 215 15.19 1.89 6.85
CA THR A 215 14.67 1.85 8.23
C THR A 215 14.16 3.22 8.68
N LEU A 216 13.00 3.23 9.34
CA LEU A 216 12.35 4.41 9.88
C LEU A 216 12.68 4.62 11.37
N PRO A 217 12.70 5.87 11.87
CA PRO A 217 12.58 7.13 11.13
C PRO A 217 13.82 7.42 10.26
N ALA A 218 13.65 8.17 9.16
CA ALA A 218 14.71 8.43 8.20
C ALA A 218 14.66 9.84 7.62
N LYS A 219 15.81 10.52 7.60
CA LYS A 219 15.98 11.81 6.93
C LYS A 219 17.04 11.74 5.84
N LYS A 220 16.65 12.07 4.61
CA LYS A 220 17.55 12.12 3.44
C LYS A 220 17.38 13.42 2.69
N GLY A 221 18.50 14.01 2.27
CA GLY A 221 18.53 15.25 1.52
C GLY A 221 19.21 15.06 0.18
N VAL A 222 18.79 15.82 -0.82
CA VAL A 222 19.46 15.95 -2.11
C VAL A 222 19.56 17.42 -2.48
N THR A 223 20.68 17.81 -3.06
CA THR A 223 20.82 19.15 -3.64
C THR A 223 20.56 19.07 -5.14
N VAL A 224 19.67 19.93 -5.61
CA VAL A 224 19.32 20.06 -7.02
C VAL A 224 19.66 21.46 -7.52
N THR A 225 19.81 21.59 -8.83
CA THR A 225 20.19 22.84 -9.47
C THR A 225 19.42 23.07 -10.78
N THR A 226 19.57 24.25 -11.35
CA THR A 226 18.90 24.68 -12.60
C THR A 226 19.51 23.98 -13.82
N CYS A 227 18.68 23.46 -14.75
CA CYS A 227 19.16 22.93 -16.04
C CYS A 227 19.50 24.07 -17.04
N TYR A 228 19.04 25.32 -16.82
CA TYR A 228 19.25 26.46 -17.75
C TYR A 228 19.81 27.71 -17.07
N ASP A 229 20.49 28.55 -17.87
CA ASP A 229 20.98 29.86 -17.44
C ASP A 229 19.82 30.81 -17.18
N ASN A 230 19.92 31.63 -16.13
CA ASN A 230 18.94 32.65 -15.77
C ASN A 230 17.51 32.10 -15.60
N GLN A 231 17.40 30.85 -15.15
CA GLN A 231 16.13 30.17 -14.95
C GLN A 231 15.34 30.82 -13.79
N PRO A 232 14.16 31.42 -14.05
CA PRO A 232 13.45 32.24 -13.05
C PRO A 232 12.66 31.41 -12.02
N ALA A 233 12.42 30.12 -12.31
CA ALA A 233 11.70 29.21 -11.45
C ALA A 233 12.13 27.76 -11.62
N VAL A 234 12.06 26.95 -10.57
CA VAL A 234 12.29 25.50 -10.56
C VAL A 234 11.01 24.79 -10.12
N VAL A 235 10.61 23.76 -10.88
CA VAL A 235 9.44 22.93 -10.58
C VAL A 235 9.90 21.55 -10.15
N LEU A 236 9.76 21.24 -8.86
CA LEU A 236 10.12 19.96 -8.26
C LEU A 236 8.90 19.07 -8.18
N LYS A 237 8.94 17.93 -8.87
CA LYS A 237 7.90 16.90 -8.74
C LYS A 237 8.40 15.75 -7.92
N VAL A 238 7.63 15.41 -6.89
CA VAL A 238 7.93 14.32 -5.97
C VAL A 238 7.06 13.12 -6.32
N PHE A 239 7.69 11.98 -6.50
CA PHE A 239 7.03 10.74 -6.88
C PHE A 239 7.25 9.66 -5.82
N GLN A 240 6.35 8.69 -5.80
CA GLN A 240 6.54 7.40 -5.16
C GLN A 240 6.32 6.29 -6.17
N GLY A 241 7.19 5.28 -6.16
CA GLY A 241 6.99 4.11 -7.00
C GLY A 241 8.24 3.24 -7.16
N PRO A 242 8.07 2.03 -7.72
CA PRO A 242 9.17 1.10 -7.96
C PRO A 242 9.88 1.32 -9.30
N SER A 243 9.41 2.24 -10.16
CA SER A 243 9.93 2.41 -11.52
C SER A 243 11.06 3.43 -11.60
N ASP A 244 12.05 3.16 -12.45
CA ASP A 244 13.12 4.11 -12.79
C ASP A 244 12.62 5.30 -13.63
N ARG A 245 11.39 5.25 -14.16
CA ARG A 245 10.77 6.33 -14.93
C ARG A 245 9.57 6.89 -14.19
N THR A 246 9.43 8.22 -14.19
CA THR A 246 8.33 8.89 -13.49
C THR A 246 6.95 8.53 -14.04
N ALA A 247 6.86 8.15 -15.31
CA ALA A 247 5.63 7.67 -15.95
C ALA A 247 5.05 6.39 -15.31
N GLY A 248 5.90 5.57 -14.66
CA GLY A 248 5.48 4.36 -13.94
C GLY A 248 5.30 4.57 -12.44
N CYS A 249 5.38 5.82 -11.96
CA CYS A 249 5.30 6.18 -10.55
C CYS A 249 4.08 7.06 -10.28
N ARG A 250 3.63 7.10 -9.03
CA ARG A 250 2.56 7.99 -8.57
C ARG A 250 3.16 9.36 -8.21
N LEU A 251 2.66 10.42 -8.84
CA LEU A 251 2.96 11.78 -8.43
C LEU A 251 2.31 12.05 -7.07
N LEU A 252 3.12 12.53 -6.12
CA LEU A 252 2.66 12.93 -4.80
C LEU A 252 2.44 14.43 -4.72
N GLU A 253 3.43 15.19 -5.18
CA GLU A 253 3.44 16.63 -4.97
C GLU A 253 4.23 17.37 -6.06
N THR A 254 3.89 18.64 -6.29
CA THR A 254 4.66 19.54 -7.14
C THR A 254 4.95 20.85 -6.42
N PHE A 255 6.22 21.14 -6.16
CA PHE A 255 6.67 22.42 -5.63
C PHE A 255 7.13 23.31 -6.77
N THR A 256 6.73 24.58 -6.73
CA THR A 256 7.25 25.60 -7.64
C THR A 256 7.98 26.66 -6.82
N LEU A 257 9.29 26.71 -6.97
CA LEU A 257 10.12 27.80 -6.46
C LEU A 257 10.24 28.85 -7.56
N ALA A 258 9.60 29.99 -7.40
CA ALA A 258 9.66 31.10 -8.34
C ALA A 258 10.40 32.30 -7.73
N GLY A 259 10.92 33.18 -8.57
CA GLY A 259 11.68 34.35 -8.13
C GLY A 259 13.14 34.05 -7.82
N LEU A 260 13.70 33.02 -8.47
CA LEU A 260 15.10 32.64 -8.30
C LEU A 260 16.03 33.73 -8.87
N PRO A 261 17.18 34.01 -8.23
CA PRO A 261 18.12 34.99 -8.74
C PRO A 261 18.69 34.52 -10.08
N LEU A 262 18.89 35.47 -11.00
CA LEU A 262 19.46 35.19 -12.31
C LEU A 262 20.92 34.74 -12.15
N ALA A 263 21.19 33.47 -12.44
CA ALA A 263 22.50 32.87 -12.32
C ALA A 263 22.76 31.88 -13.48
N PRO A 264 24.02 31.60 -13.84
CA PRO A 264 24.35 30.53 -14.77
C PRO A 264 23.80 29.18 -14.28
N ARG A 265 23.47 28.28 -15.20
CA ARG A 265 23.01 26.92 -14.89
C ARG A 265 24.00 26.21 -13.94
N GLY A 266 23.48 25.40 -13.03
CA GLY A 266 24.33 24.68 -12.08
C GLY A 266 24.79 25.51 -10.86
N THR A 267 24.54 26.82 -10.83
CA THR A 267 25.03 27.70 -9.75
C THR A 267 24.11 27.67 -8.52
N LEU A 268 22.79 27.63 -8.74
CA LEU A 268 21.83 27.64 -7.64
C LEU A 268 21.81 26.29 -6.93
N GLN A 269 21.80 26.32 -5.60
CA GLN A 269 21.72 25.11 -4.77
C GLN A 269 20.39 25.10 -4.04
N ILE A 270 19.50 24.22 -4.48
CA ILE A 270 18.20 23.99 -3.85
C ILE A 270 18.29 22.67 -3.11
N GLU A 271 18.14 22.71 -1.80
CA GLU A 271 18.08 21.49 -0.99
C GLU A 271 16.65 20.98 -0.89
N VAL A 272 16.49 19.68 -1.08
CA VAL A 272 15.23 18.96 -0.90
C VAL A 272 15.46 17.87 0.12
N TRP A 273 14.69 17.88 1.19
CA TRP A 273 14.76 16.95 2.31
C TRP A 273 13.47 16.15 2.40
N PHE A 274 13.64 14.84 2.52
CA PHE A 274 12.60 13.85 2.80
C PHE A 274 12.82 13.39 4.23
N ASP A 275 11.90 13.75 5.11
CA ASP A 275 11.97 13.49 6.54
C ASP A 275 10.78 12.61 6.95
N PHE A 276 11.04 11.31 7.06
CA PHE A 276 10.06 10.31 7.47
C PHE A 276 10.13 10.11 8.98
N ASP A 277 8.97 10.17 9.63
CA ASP A 277 8.85 9.79 11.02
C ASP A 277 8.63 8.27 11.20
N ALA A 278 8.44 7.83 12.45
CA ALA A 278 8.16 6.43 12.77
C ALA A 278 6.75 5.98 12.34
N GLY A 279 5.82 6.91 12.13
CA GLY A 279 4.45 6.66 11.64
C GLY A 279 4.35 6.60 10.11
N GLN A 280 5.48 6.67 9.41
CA GLN A 280 5.58 6.78 7.95
C GLN A 280 5.04 8.11 7.38
N GLU A 281 4.87 9.16 8.19
CA GLU A 281 4.53 10.48 7.67
C GLU A 281 5.76 11.12 7.02
N LEU A 282 5.60 11.58 5.77
CA LEU A 282 6.63 12.21 4.98
C LEU A 282 6.53 13.74 5.09
N ASN A 283 7.52 14.34 5.72
CA ASN A 283 7.74 15.78 5.70
C ASN A 283 8.71 16.13 4.55
N LEU A 284 8.22 16.88 3.58
CA LEU A 284 9.02 17.43 2.50
C LEU A 284 9.42 18.86 2.85
N PHE A 285 10.72 19.14 2.76
CA PHE A 285 11.27 20.47 2.96
C PHE A 285 12.14 20.84 1.77
N VAL A 286 11.84 21.96 1.14
CA VAL A 286 12.55 22.48 -0.02
C VAL A 286 13.08 23.86 0.35
N GLN A 287 14.36 24.11 0.18
CA GLN A 287 14.97 25.40 0.49
C GLN A 287 16.00 25.79 -0.55
N ASP A 288 15.93 27.03 -1.04
CA ASP A 288 17.02 27.64 -1.78
C ASP A 288 18.06 28.23 -0.80
N LYS A 289 19.31 27.78 -0.90
CA LYS A 289 20.41 28.27 -0.05
C LYS A 289 20.72 29.74 -0.26
N GLY A 290 20.51 30.28 -1.46
CA GLY A 290 20.86 31.65 -1.80
C GLY A 290 19.86 32.66 -1.27
N SER A 291 18.59 32.50 -1.62
CA SER A 291 17.52 33.41 -1.20
C SER A 291 17.01 33.17 0.22
N GLY A 292 17.26 31.98 0.79
CA GLY A 292 16.67 31.56 2.07
C GLY A 292 15.18 31.20 1.97
N GLN A 293 14.58 31.28 0.78
CA GLN A 293 13.19 30.89 0.56
C GLN A 293 13.03 29.39 0.82
N ALA A 294 12.09 29.04 1.70
CA ALA A 294 11.79 27.67 2.06
C ALA A 294 10.30 27.36 1.90
N LEU A 295 10.01 26.15 1.42
CA LEU A 295 8.68 25.57 1.34
C LEU A 295 8.69 24.27 2.13
N LYS A 296 7.66 24.05 2.94
CA LYS A 296 7.46 22.81 3.69
C LYS A 296 6.09 22.24 3.36
N ARG A 297 5.98 20.93 3.20
CA ARG A 297 4.70 20.23 3.12
C ARG A 297 4.75 18.92 3.89
N LEU A 298 3.68 18.62 4.62
CA LEU A 298 3.45 17.33 5.25
C LEU A 298 2.59 16.47 4.32
N LEU A 299 3.03 15.24 4.07
CA LEU A 299 2.31 14.22 3.31
C LEU A 299 2.20 12.96 4.17
N ILE A 300 1.02 12.38 4.28
CA ILE A 300 0.84 11.11 5.00
C ILE A 300 1.07 9.97 4.00
N ALA A 301 2.14 9.19 4.18
CA ALA A 301 2.39 8.03 3.33
C ALA A 301 1.39 6.91 3.69
N GLY A 302 0.96 6.13 2.69
CA GLY A 302 0.04 5.00 2.89
C GLY A 302 -1.43 5.31 2.63
N SER A 303 -1.80 6.56 2.35
CA SER A 303 -3.16 6.90 1.95
C SER A 303 -3.40 6.69 0.44
N GLY A 304 -4.10 5.61 0.11
CA GLY A 304 -4.96 5.56 -1.07
C GLY A 304 -6.23 6.42 -0.95
N ALA A 305 -6.36 7.30 0.04
CA ALA A 305 -7.59 8.00 0.36
C ALA A 305 -7.48 9.54 0.35
N LEU A 306 -8.41 10.13 -0.41
CA LEU A 306 -9.04 11.42 -0.16
C LEU A 306 -8.10 12.62 -0.07
N MET A 307 -7.66 13.10 -1.23
CA MET A 307 -7.50 14.55 -1.39
C MET A 307 -8.88 15.19 -1.18
N PRO A 308 -9.00 16.25 -0.36
CA PRO A 308 -10.03 17.24 -0.62
C PRO A 308 -9.75 17.74 -2.04
N SER A 309 -10.70 17.55 -2.96
CA SER A 309 -10.73 18.36 -4.18
C SER A 309 -10.63 19.83 -3.77
N ASP A 310 -9.77 20.59 -4.42
CA ASP A 310 -9.65 22.04 -4.28
C ASP A 310 -11.03 22.68 -4.12
N GLY A 311 -11.31 23.15 -2.91
CA GLY A 311 -12.45 23.98 -2.59
C GLY A 311 -11.93 25.16 -1.77
N PRO A 312 -12.38 26.40 -2.04
CA PRO A 312 -11.98 27.54 -1.22
C PRO A 312 -12.46 27.32 0.23
N GLU A 313 -11.54 27.52 1.18
CA GLU A 313 -11.72 27.47 2.65
C GLU A 313 -12.89 28.41 3.10
N PHE A 314 -13.77 28.17 4.09
CA PHE A 314 -13.69 27.72 5.51
C PHE A 314 -15.15 27.46 6.05
N PRO A 315 -15.45 27.01 7.31
CA PRO A 315 -14.66 26.39 8.38
C PRO A 315 -15.19 24.99 8.84
N VAL A 316 -14.45 24.33 9.73
CA VAL A 316 -14.71 23.01 10.33
C VAL A 316 -15.77 23.07 11.45
N CYS A 317 -16.70 22.10 11.49
CA CYS A 317 -17.26 21.54 12.73
C CYS A 317 -17.49 20.01 12.59
N LEU A 318 -16.96 19.26 13.56
CA LEU A 318 -17.27 17.85 13.84
C LEU A 318 -18.78 17.64 14.03
N TRP A 319 -19.29 16.44 13.73
CA TRP A 319 -20.03 15.57 14.67
C TRP A 319 -20.37 14.22 14.00
N ALA A 320 -20.14 13.13 14.74
CA ALA A 320 -20.60 11.79 14.40
C ALA A 320 -22.09 11.62 14.74
N ASP A 321 -22.77 10.90 13.83
CA ASP A 321 -23.97 10.08 13.96
C ASP A 321 -25.27 10.66 14.57
N LYS A 322 -26.31 10.77 13.73
CA LYS A 322 -27.70 10.38 14.06
C LYS A 322 -28.59 10.34 12.82
N ASP A 323 -29.40 9.29 12.77
CA ASP A 323 -30.68 9.15 12.06
C ASP A 323 -30.69 8.59 10.63
N LEU A 324 -30.53 7.27 10.62
CA LEU A 324 -31.43 6.34 9.94
C LEU A 324 -32.92 6.73 10.15
N LYS A 325 -33.51 7.55 9.27
CA LYS A 325 -34.95 7.58 8.93
C LYS A 325 -35.27 8.63 7.85
N GLN A 326 -36.03 8.21 6.83
CA GLN A 326 -36.69 9.02 5.79
C GLN A 326 -35.75 9.49 4.66
N GLY A 327 -35.79 8.97 3.43
CA GLY A 327 -36.96 8.55 2.67
C GLY A 327 -37.62 9.78 2.03
N LEU A 328 -37.55 9.83 0.69
CA LEU A 328 -38.31 10.66 -0.25
C LEU A 328 -37.93 12.15 -0.39
N GLY A 329 -37.54 12.51 -1.62
CA GLY A 329 -38.04 13.73 -2.24
C GLY A 329 -37.05 14.45 -3.15
N ARG A 330 -37.37 14.48 -4.46
CA ARG A 330 -36.90 15.44 -5.50
C ARG A 330 -35.46 15.19 -5.95
N LYS A 331 -35.16 14.62 -7.13
CA LYS A 331 -35.59 14.92 -8.52
C LYS A 331 -35.57 16.42 -8.87
N GLU A 332 -34.60 16.73 -9.74
CA GLU A 332 -34.66 17.63 -10.90
C GLU A 332 -34.47 19.16 -10.68
N HIS A 333 -33.31 19.66 -11.13
CA HIS A 333 -33.08 20.89 -11.92
C HIS A 333 -31.57 20.92 -12.30
N LEU A 334 -31.12 20.41 -13.45
CA LEU A 334 -31.05 20.99 -14.81
C LEU A 334 -30.25 22.30 -14.96
N ALA A 335 -29.12 22.17 -15.70
CA ALA A 335 -28.42 23.14 -16.57
C ALA A 335 -27.74 24.33 -15.87
N VAL A 336 -26.58 24.86 -16.30
CA VAL A 336 -26.16 25.44 -17.60
C VAL A 336 -24.63 25.64 -17.50
N GLU A 337 -23.79 25.02 -18.33
CA GLU A 337 -23.23 25.52 -19.61
C GLU A 337 -22.18 26.68 -19.54
N TRP A 338 -20.97 26.35 -20.05
CA TRP A 338 -20.01 27.15 -20.86
C TRP A 338 -18.97 28.07 -20.19
N GLY A 339 -17.72 27.89 -20.65
CA GLY A 339 -16.58 28.76 -20.40
C GLY A 339 -15.27 28.16 -20.94
N VAL A 340 -15.12 28.18 -22.27
CA VAL A 340 -13.87 27.86 -22.99
C VAL A 340 -12.89 29.03 -22.84
N ASP A 341 -11.60 28.71 -22.72
CA ASP A 341 -10.39 29.47 -23.11
C ASP A 341 -9.30 29.34 -22.03
N LEU A 342 -8.00 29.18 -22.27
CA LEU A 342 -7.14 28.99 -23.44
C LEU A 342 -5.79 28.55 -22.84
N ALA A 343 -5.14 27.51 -23.38
CA ALA A 343 -3.68 27.34 -23.25
C ALA A 343 -2.97 28.46 -24.05
N PRO A 344 -1.65 28.74 -23.95
CA PRO A 344 -0.57 27.88 -23.43
C PRO A 344 0.60 28.60 -22.70
N LEU A 345 1.46 27.84 -22.01
CA LEU A 345 2.92 27.98 -22.16
C LEU A 345 3.64 26.84 -21.45
N TYR A 346 4.13 25.92 -22.28
CA TYR A 346 5.15 24.95 -21.92
C TYR A 346 6.39 25.69 -21.45
N ALA A 347 6.81 25.41 -20.22
CA ALA A 347 8.21 25.48 -19.87
C ALA A 347 8.54 24.23 -19.03
N LYS A 348 9.07 23.20 -19.71
CA LYS A 348 9.78 22.10 -19.05
C LYS A 348 11.08 22.68 -18.51
N TYR A 349 11.03 23.18 -17.29
CA TYR A 349 12.23 23.48 -16.54
C TYR A 349 12.70 22.20 -15.87
N ASN A 350 13.71 21.67 -16.51
CA ASN A 350 14.37 20.42 -16.26
C ASN A 350 15.24 20.58 -14.97
N ILE A 351 15.29 19.57 -14.09
CA ILE A 351 16.13 19.55 -12.86
C ILE A 351 17.37 18.67 -13.01
N LEU A 352 18.55 19.27 -12.82
CA LEU A 352 19.80 18.53 -12.73
C LEU A 352 20.01 18.11 -11.27
N VAL A 353 20.06 16.80 -11.04
CA VAL A 353 20.40 16.24 -9.73
C VAL A 353 21.90 16.05 -9.67
N VAL A 354 22.55 16.70 -8.70
CA VAL A 354 23.98 16.52 -8.44
C VAL A 354 24.12 15.50 -7.31
N PRO A 355 24.85 14.39 -7.49
CA PRO A 355 25.10 13.46 -6.39
C PRO A 355 25.84 14.20 -5.27
N GLY A 356 25.23 14.27 -4.09
CA GLY A 356 25.84 14.88 -2.92
C GLY A 356 26.94 14.00 -2.34
N GLU A 357 28.06 14.60 -1.92
CA GLU A 357 29.03 13.91 -1.07
C GLU A 357 28.38 13.54 0.28
N PRO A 358 28.77 12.41 0.91
CA PRO A 358 28.23 12.02 2.20
C PRO A 358 28.55 13.09 3.25
N THR A 359 27.53 13.59 3.93
CA THR A 359 27.69 14.47 5.10
C THR A 359 28.59 13.81 6.14
N PRO A 360 29.58 14.52 6.70
CA PRO A 360 30.48 13.97 7.71
C PRO A 360 29.71 13.62 8.99
N SER A 361 29.99 12.44 9.53
CA SER A 361 29.53 11.99 10.84
C SER A 361 29.95 12.99 11.93
N LEU A 362 29.03 13.27 12.85
CA LEU A 362 29.23 14.08 14.07
C LEU A 362 30.53 13.72 14.81
N PRO A 363 31.20 14.70 15.46
CA PRO A 363 32.49 14.50 16.09
C PRO A 363 32.37 13.58 17.33
N GLN A 364 33.27 12.60 17.42
CA GLN A 364 33.52 11.89 18.67
C GLN A 364 34.09 12.88 19.69
N HIS A 365 33.35 13.10 20.76
CA HIS A 365 33.86 13.72 21.97
C HIS A 365 34.90 12.78 22.59
N ASN A 366 36.19 13.08 22.39
CA ASN A 366 37.24 12.64 23.29
C ASN A 366 37.25 13.58 24.49
N GLY A 367 36.78 13.09 25.64
CA GLY A 367 36.95 13.70 26.94
C GLY A 367 37.92 12.88 27.77
N SER A 368 39.06 13.52 28.06
CA SER A 368 40.13 13.24 29.04
C SER A 368 39.94 12.17 30.10
#